data_AF-A0A2N3C6Z0-F1
#
_entry.id   AF-A0A2N3C6Z0-F1
#
_cell.length_a   1.000
_cell.length_b   1.000
_cell.length_c   1.000
_cell.angle_alpha   90.00
_cell.angle_beta   90.00
_cell.angle_gamma   90.00
#
_symmetry.space_group_name_H-M   'P 1'
#
loop_
_entity.id
_entity.type
_entity.pdbx_description
1 polymer ?
#
loop_
_entity_poly.entity_id
_entity_poly.type
_entity_poly.pdbx_seq_one_letter_code
_entity_poly.pdbx_strand_id
1 'polypeptide(L)'
;MKRLALLFALLPAPLAADVITPGGRTIDCYCTDSAGARVELGQQTCLVVGGRAYMALCDMSLNVPIWRDTGRGCASSGLLERLQRFQPAGQARSVHAPV
;
A
#
# COMPACT_ATOMS: atom_id res chain seq x y z
N MET A 1 36.22 8.82 23.65
CA MET A 1 35.40 9.93 24.20
C MET A 1 34.89 10.87 23.10
N LYS A 2 35.73 11.69 22.45
CA LYS A 2 35.28 12.65 21.39
C LYS A 2 34.65 12.01 20.13
N ARG A 3 35.14 10.83 19.70
CA ARG A 3 34.59 10.11 18.54
C ARG A 3 33.19 9.52 18.79
N LEU A 4 32.88 9.17 20.04
CA LEU A 4 31.54 8.68 20.41
C LEU A 4 30.51 9.82 20.46
N ALA A 5 30.91 11.02 20.88
CA ALA A 5 30.03 12.19 20.90
C ALA A 5 29.58 12.61 19.50
N LEU A 6 30.46 12.49 18.50
CA LEU A 6 30.13 12.75 17.08
C LEU A 6 29.11 11.74 16.51
N LEU A 7 29.14 10.48 16.96
CA LEU A 7 28.19 9.45 16.52
C LEU A 7 26.77 9.69 17.07
N PHE A 8 26.65 10.26 18.28
CA PHE A 8 25.35 10.55 18.88
C PHE A 8 24.63 11.76 18.24
N ALA A 9 25.38 12.67 17.61
CA ALA A 9 24.84 13.85 16.94
C ALA A 9 24.16 13.55 15.59
N LEU A 10 24.36 12.35 15.02
CA LEU A 10 23.75 11.93 13.75
C LEU A 10 22.46 11.11 13.92
N LEU A 11 21.95 10.91 15.14
CA LEU A 11 20.68 10.21 15.29
C LEU A 11 19.53 11.08 14.78
N PRO A 12 18.72 10.59 13.82
CA PRO A 12 17.54 11.32 13.35
C PRO A 12 16.58 11.49 14.52
N ALA A 13 16.27 12.75 14.85
CA ALA A 13 15.25 13.07 15.84
C ALA A 13 13.87 12.71 15.25
N PRO A 14 12.98 12.09 16.04
CA PRO A 14 11.60 11.87 15.60
C PRO A 14 10.93 13.23 15.40
N LEU A 15 10.53 13.51 14.16
CA LEU A 15 9.70 14.65 13.82
C LEU A 15 8.26 14.35 14.27
N ALA A 16 7.83 14.99 15.36
CA ALA A 16 6.43 15.02 15.74
C ALA A 16 5.69 15.96 14.77
N ALA A 17 4.96 15.38 13.80
CA ALA A 17 4.17 16.10 12.81
C ALA A 17 2.69 16.24 13.20
N ASP A 18 2.35 15.93 14.46
CA ASP A 18 0.98 15.99 14.95
C ASP A 18 0.52 17.44 15.16
N VAL A 19 -0.64 17.76 14.58
CA VAL A 19 -1.29 19.05 14.78
C VAL A 19 -2.06 19.02 16.09
N ILE A 20 -1.59 19.78 17.07
CA ILE A 20 -2.26 19.97 18.35
C ILE A 20 -3.17 21.20 18.24
N THR A 21 -4.46 21.00 18.48
CA THR A 21 -5.43 22.11 18.53
C THR A 21 -5.18 23.00 19.76
N PRO A 22 -5.65 24.26 19.79
CA PRO A 22 -5.54 25.13 20.97
C PRO A 22 -6.10 24.54 22.28
N GLY A 23 -6.95 23.51 22.19
CA GLY A 23 -7.48 22.74 23.34
C GLY A 23 -6.64 21.51 23.74
N GLY A 24 -5.42 21.35 23.21
CA GLY A 24 -4.50 20.27 23.56
C GLY A 24 -4.86 18.90 22.98
N ARG A 25 -5.78 18.83 22.01
CA ARG A 25 -6.17 17.57 21.37
C ARG A 25 -5.47 17.43 20.03
N THR A 26 -4.88 16.27 19.79
CA THR A 26 -4.34 15.88 18.49
C THR A 26 -5.47 15.68 17.49
N ILE A 27 -5.33 16.23 16.29
CA ILE A 27 -6.25 15.98 15.19
C ILE A 27 -5.93 14.61 14.60
N ASP A 28 -6.94 13.75 14.57
CA ASP A 28 -6.80 12.39 14.09
C ASP A 28 -7.33 12.26 12.66
N CYS A 29 -6.41 12.21 11.69
CA CYS A 29 -6.75 12.16 10.26
C CYS A 29 -6.59 10.73 9.71
N TYR A 30 -7.67 10.16 9.20
CA TYR A 30 -7.70 8.81 8.64
C TYR A 30 -8.71 8.70 7.51
N CYS A 31 -8.56 7.68 6.67
CA CYS A 31 -9.53 7.32 5.66
C CYS A 31 -10.42 6.18 6.16
N THR A 32 -11.64 6.08 5.61
CA THR A 32 -12.56 4.99 5.91
C THR A 32 -12.79 4.19 4.63
N ASP A 33 -12.68 2.87 4.72
CA ASP A 33 -12.92 1.97 3.58
C ASP A 33 -14.42 1.75 3.32
N SER A 34 -14.73 0.95 2.29
CA SER A 34 -16.12 0.64 1.92
C SER A 34 -16.90 -0.15 2.99
N ALA A 35 -16.22 -0.79 3.94
CA ALA A 35 -16.82 -1.51 5.05
C ALA A 35 -16.92 -0.65 6.33
N GLY A 36 -16.46 0.60 6.30
CA GLY A 36 -16.42 1.46 7.49
C GLY A 36 -15.15 1.29 8.34
N ALA A 37 -14.18 0.48 7.91
CA ALA A 37 -12.95 0.27 8.67
C ALA A 37 -12.01 1.46 8.49
N ARG A 38 -11.33 1.81 9.59
CA ARG A 38 -10.32 2.85 9.64
C ARG A 38 -9.04 2.43 8.93
N VAL A 39 -8.48 3.33 8.13
CA VAL A 39 -7.21 3.17 7.44
C VAL A 39 -6.33 4.40 7.67
N GLU A 40 -5.13 4.18 8.21
CA GLU A 40 -4.19 5.25 8.54
C GLU A 40 -3.59 5.92 7.30
N LEU A 41 -3.16 7.18 7.45
CA LEU A 41 -2.39 7.87 6.42
C LEU A 41 -1.15 7.06 6.00
N GLY A 42 -0.89 7.02 4.70
CA GLY A 42 0.19 6.24 4.10
C GLY A 42 -0.14 4.76 3.88
N GLN A 43 -1.21 4.23 4.49
CA GLN A 43 -1.65 2.85 4.25
C GLN A 43 -2.38 2.72 2.93
N GLN A 44 -2.33 1.51 2.38
CA GLN A 44 -2.98 1.17 1.12
C GLN A 44 -4.00 0.06 1.33
N THR A 45 -5.11 0.15 0.63
CA THR A 45 -6.13 -0.88 0.61
C THR A 45 -6.76 -0.98 -0.77
N CYS A 46 -7.45 -2.09 -1.01
CA CYS A 46 -8.19 -2.32 -2.23
C CYS A 46 -9.63 -1.84 -2.07
N LEU A 47 -10.01 -0.86 -2.90
CA LEU A 47 -11.37 -0.33 -2.91
C LEU A 47 -12.09 -0.72 -4.19
N VAL A 48 -13.38 -1.03 -4.05
CA VAL A 48 -14.30 -1.25 -5.18
C VAL A 48 -15.33 -0.14 -5.15
N VAL A 49 -15.23 0.80 -6.08
CA VAL A 49 -16.12 1.97 -6.18
C VAL A 49 -16.68 2.01 -7.58
N GLY A 50 -18.01 2.06 -7.70
CA GLY A 50 -18.69 2.11 -9.01
C GLY A 50 -18.35 0.92 -9.92
N GLY A 51 -18.08 -0.26 -9.36
CA GLY A 51 -17.74 -1.47 -10.12
C GLY A 51 -16.27 -1.58 -10.56
N ARG A 52 -15.42 -0.59 -10.26
CA ARG A 52 -13.97 -0.65 -10.52
C ARG A 52 -13.21 -0.93 -9.23
N ALA A 53 -12.35 -1.96 -9.27
CA ALA A 53 -11.38 -2.23 -8.22
C ALA A 53 -10.06 -1.48 -8.49
N TYR A 54 -9.51 -0.79 -7.49
CA TYR A 54 -8.20 -0.14 -7.60
C TYR A 54 -7.46 -0.10 -6.26
N MET A 55 -6.13 -0.04 -6.32
CA MET A 55 -5.26 0.12 -5.16
C MET A 55 -5.28 1.58 -4.70
N ALA A 56 -5.96 1.85 -3.59
CA ALA A 56 -6.12 3.17 -3.01
C ALA A 56 -5.09 3.40 -1.91
N LEU A 57 -4.42 4.56 -1.93
CA LEU A 57 -3.57 5.07 -0.86
C LEU A 57 -4.38 6.07 -0.04
N CYS A 58 -4.41 5.91 1.28
CA CYS A 58 -4.90 6.95 2.17
C CYS A 58 -3.85 8.06 2.25
N ASP A 59 -4.15 9.21 1.68
CA ASP A 59 -3.24 10.34 1.54
C ASP A 59 -3.88 11.63 2.07
N MET A 60 -3.09 12.68 2.21
CA MET A 60 -3.56 14.00 2.60
C MET A 60 -3.57 14.95 1.41
N SER A 61 -4.68 15.65 1.17
CA SER A 61 -4.74 16.75 0.21
C SER A 61 -5.51 17.92 0.82
N LEU A 62 -4.93 19.12 0.77
CA LEU A 62 -5.52 20.35 1.33
C LEU A 62 -5.96 20.19 2.80
N ASN A 63 -5.22 19.40 3.58
CA ASN A 63 -5.52 19.07 4.98
C ASN A 63 -6.78 18.20 5.16
N VAL A 64 -7.22 17.48 4.12
CA VAL A 64 -8.32 16.53 4.17
C VAL A 64 -7.80 15.13 3.79
N PRO A 65 -8.16 14.06 4.53
CA PRO A 65 -7.83 12.70 4.13
C PRO A 65 -8.59 12.32 2.86
N ILE A 66 -7.88 11.78 1.87
CA ILE A 66 -8.44 11.40 0.56
C ILE A 66 -7.92 10.02 0.16
N TRP A 67 -8.74 9.31 -0.61
CA TRP A 67 -8.29 8.14 -1.36
C TRP A 67 -7.62 8.54 -2.67
N ARG A 68 -6.32 8.28 -2.80
CA ARG A 68 -5.58 8.46 -4.05
C ARG A 68 -5.45 7.13 -4.78
N ASP A 69 -5.86 7.07 -6.05
CA ASP A 69 -5.57 5.92 -6.91
C ASP A 69 -4.07 5.86 -7.21
N THR A 70 -3.43 4.73 -6.89
CA THR A 70 -1.99 4.51 -7.14
C THR A 70 -1.69 4.02 -8.55
N GLY A 71 -2.71 3.76 -9.38
CA GLY A 71 -2.59 3.19 -10.72
C GLY A 71 -2.32 1.68 -10.74
N ARG A 72 -2.10 1.06 -9.57
CA ARG A 72 -1.95 -0.40 -9.46
C ARG A 72 -3.31 -1.08 -9.34
N GLY A 73 -3.43 -2.22 -10.00
CA GLY A 73 -4.56 -3.12 -9.81
C GLY A 73 -4.56 -3.73 -8.40
N CYS A 74 -5.74 -4.19 -7.99
CA CYS A 74 -5.84 -5.01 -6.78
C CYS A 74 -5.24 -6.39 -7.01
N ALA A 75 -4.40 -6.84 -6.07
CA ALA A 75 -3.89 -8.20 -6.10
C ALA A 75 -5.04 -9.17 -5.78
N SER A 76 -5.64 -9.76 -6.80
CA SER A 76 -6.42 -10.99 -6.64
C SER A 76 -5.46 -12.12 -6.27
N SER A 77 -5.83 -13.00 -5.33
CA SER A 77 -5.05 -14.18 -4.91
C SER A 77 -4.14 -14.66 -6.04
N GLY A 78 -2.82 -14.62 -5.80
CA GLY A 78 -1.77 -14.82 -6.81
C GLY A 78 -1.73 -16.21 -7.44
N LEU A 79 -2.83 -16.96 -7.40
CA LEU A 79 -3.04 -18.20 -8.12
C LEU A 79 -2.88 -17.99 -9.63
N LEU A 80 -3.43 -16.93 -10.23
CA LEU A 80 -3.25 -16.67 -11.66
C LEU A 80 -1.78 -16.35 -11.98
N GLU A 81 -1.13 -15.53 -11.16
CA GLU A 81 0.28 -15.15 -11.30
C GLU A 81 1.23 -16.34 -11.06
N ARG A 82 0.86 -17.24 -10.14
CA ARG A 82 1.53 -18.51 -9.86
C ARG A 82 1.34 -19.48 -11.02
N LEU A 83 0.14 -19.59 -11.60
CA LEU A 83 -0.13 -20.40 -12.79
C LEU A 83 0.64 -19.90 -14.02
N GLN A 84 0.77 -18.58 -14.20
CA GLN A 84 1.58 -17.99 -15.28
C GLN A 84 3.08 -18.25 -15.07
N ARG A 85 3.56 -18.24 -13.81
CA ARG A 85 4.93 -18.62 -13.47
C ARG A 85 5.19 -20.11 -13.65
N PHE A 86 4.15 -20.93 -13.51
CA PHE A 86 4.12 -22.33 -13.95
C PHE A 86 3.76 -22.43 -15.44
N GLN A 87 4.44 -21.68 -16.30
CA GLN A 87 4.45 -22.01 -17.71
C GLN A 87 5.12 -23.39 -17.81
N PRO A 88 4.40 -24.45 -18.23
CA PRO A 88 5.05 -25.75 -18.35
C PRO A 88 6.10 -25.57 -19.43
N ALA A 89 7.36 -25.74 -19.06
CA ALA A 89 8.42 -26.08 -20.01
C ALA A 89 8.16 -27.51 -20.51
N GLY A 90 6.99 -27.73 -21.10
CA GLY A 90 6.59 -28.94 -21.76
C GLY A 90 6.52 -28.59 -23.22
N GLN A 91 7.61 -28.85 -23.95
CA GLN A 91 7.50 -29.12 -25.36
C GLN A 91 6.44 -30.22 -25.51
N ALA A 92 5.22 -29.86 -25.86
CA ALA A 92 4.24 -30.81 -26.36
C ALA A 92 4.79 -31.31 -27.69
N ARG A 93 5.66 -32.33 -27.63
CA ARG A 93 5.99 -33.13 -28.81
C ARG A 93 4.67 -33.65 -29.36
N SER A 94 4.32 -33.19 -30.55
CA SER A 94 3.21 -33.74 -31.31
C SER A 94 3.44 -35.24 -31.47
N VAL A 95 2.61 -36.05 -30.79
CA VAL A 95 2.55 -37.48 -31.07
C VAL A 95 1.79 -37.61 -32.39
N HIS A 96 2.51 -37.90 -33.47
CA HIS A 96 1.90 -38.25 -34.74
C HIS A 96 1.28 -39.64 -34.59
N ALA A 97 -0.04 -39.74 -34.61
CA ALA A 97 -0.73 -41.02 -34.68
C ALA A 97 -0.72 -41.50 -36.15
N PRO A 98 -0.09 -42.63 -36.48
CA PRO A 98 -0.23 -43.22 -37.80
C PRO A 98 -1.63 -43.83 -37.94
N VAL A 99 -2.27 -43.57 -39.09
CA VAL A 99 -3.43 -44.30 -39.61
C VAL A 99 -2.92 -45.38 -40.55
#